data_AF-A0A257Y877-F1
#
_entry.id   AF-A0A257Y877-F1
#
_cell.length_a   1.000
_cell.length_b   1.000
_cell.length_c   1.000
_cell.angle_alpha   90.00
_cell.angle_beta   90.00
_cell.angle_gamma   90.00
#
_symmetry.space_group_name_H-M   'P 1'
#
loop_
_entity.id
_entity.type
_entity.pdbx_description
1 polymer ?
#
loop_
_entity_poly.entity_id
_entity_poly.type
_entity_poly.pdbx_seq_one_letter_code
_entity_poly.pdbx_strand_id
1 'polypeptide(L)' 'MPFAAFTQVNAPSQKPEAYIPHLGDIMETMQLRHFKLWFSGRLGNWELAEYELGQMRASFQDALTLYPGI' A
#
# COMPACT_ATOMS: atom_id res chain seq x y z
N MET A 1 -20.63 11.71 -46.93
CA MET A 1 -20.84 11.04 -45.62
C MET A 1 -20.04 11.81 -44.58
N PRO A 2 -20.65 12.52 -43.62
CA PRO A 2 -19.92 13.30 -42.61
C PRO A 2 -19.47 12.39 -41.46
N PHE A 3 -18.22 12.56 -41.01
CA PHE A 3 -17.70 11.93 -39.80
C PHE A 3 -18.30 12.64 -38.57
N ALA A 4 -19.02 11.91 -37.73
CA ALA A 4 -19.59 12.44 -36.49
C ALA A 4 -18.46 12.76 -35.49
N ALA A 5 -18.45 13.99 -34.97
CA ALA A 5 -17.57 14.42 -33.89
C ALA A 5 -18.00 13.74 -32.59
N PHE A 6 -17.08 13.00 -31.95
CA PHE A 6 -17.29 12.51 -30.60
C PHE A 6 -17.23 13.69 -29.63
N THR A 7 -18.35 14.03 -29.02
CA THR A 7 -18.41 14.96 -27.89
C THR A 7 -17.82 14.29 -26.67
N GLN A 8 -16.68 14.79 -26.20
CA GLN A 8 -16.11 14.40 -24.91
C GLN A 8 -17.04 14.89 -23.80
N VAL A 9 -17.78 13.97 -23.18
CA VAL A 9 -18.54 14.25 -21.96
C VAL A 9 -17.53 14.50 -20.85
N ASN A 10 -17.44 15.76 -20.42
CA ASN A 10 -16.62 16.16 -19.29
C ASN A 10 -17.32 15.68 -18.00
N ALA A 11 -17.04 14.44 -17.60
CA ALA A 11 -17.50 13.92 -16.32
C ALA A 11 -16.85 14.73 -15.18
N PRO A 12 -17.58 15.07 -14.10
CA PRO A 12 -16.98 15.75 -12.96
C PRO A 12 -15.83 14.88 -12.43
N SER A 13 -14.64 15.48 -12.31
CA SER A 13 -13.48 14.83 -11.68
C SER A 13 -13.81 14.52 -10.22
N GLN A 14 -14.34 13.33 -9.96
CA GLN A 14 -14.39 12.77 -8.62
C GLN A 14 -12.94 12.66 -8.16
N LYS A 15 -12.55 13.49 -7.20
CA LYS A 15 -11.27 13.33 -6.53
C LYS A 15 -11.26 11.91 -5.96
N PRO A 16 -10.28 11.06 -6.29
CA PRO A 16 -10.23 9.73 -5.69
C PRO A 16 -10.18 9.93 -4.18
N GLU A 17 -11.20 9.42 -3.50
CA GLU A 17 -11.21 9.40 -2.04
C GLU A 17 -9.94 8.69 -1.58
N ALA A 18 -9.26 9.27 -0.59
CA ALA A 18 -8.06 8.67 -0.05
C ALA A 18 -8.42 7.29 0.51
N TYR A 19 -7.82 6.24 -0.05
CA TYR A 19 -8.01 4.89 0.43
C TYR A 19 -7.47 4.78 1.85
N ILE A 20 -8.34 4.37 2.78
CA ILE A 20 -7.97 4.07 4.16
C ILE A 20 -7.88 2.55 4.27
N PRO A 21 -6.67 1.98 4.42
CA PRO A 21 -6.50 0.53 4.46
C PRO A 21 -7.16 -0.07 5.70
N HIS A 22 -7.83 -1.22 5.54
CA HIS A 22 -8.36 -1.94 6.68
C HIS A 22 -7.24 -2.56 7.52
N LEU A 23 -7.49 -2.81 8.81
CA LEU A 23 -6.51 -3.48 9.67
C LEU A 23 -6.05 -4.82 9.09
N GLY A 24 -6.97 -5.58 8.49
CA GLY A 24 -6.67 -6.84 7.80
C GLY A 24 -5.67 -6.65 6.65
N ASP A 25 -5.85 -5.62 5.82
CA ASP A 25 -4.97 -5.32 4.68
C ASP A 25 -3.55 -4.96 5.15
N ILE A 26 -3.47 -4.18 6.24
CA ILE A 26 -2.19 -3.81 6.88
C ILE A 26 -1.48 -5.07 7.40
N MET A 27 -2.20 -5.95 8.09
CA MET A 27 -1.64 -7.16 8.67
C MET A 27 -1.25 -8.21 7.61
N GLU A 28 -2.03 -8.36 6.54
CA GLU A 28 -1.69 -9.22 5.40
C GLU A 28 -0.39 -8.76 4.74
N THR A 29 -0.25 -7.45 4.50
CA THR A 29 0.97 -6.87 3.95
C THR A 29 2.18 -7.13 4.85
N MET A 30 2.03 -7.02 6.17
CA MET A 30 3.09 -7.33 7.12
C MET A 30 3.54 -8.80 7.05
N GLN A 31 2.61 -9.74 6.87
CA GLN A 31 2.94 -11.15 6.77
C GLN A 31 3.82 -11.44 5.55
N LEU A 32 3.49 -10.88 4.39
CA LEU A 32 4.33 -10.97 3.19
C LEU A 32 5.71 -10.35 3.41
N ARG A 33 5.74 -9.20 4.09
CA ARG A 33 6.97 -8.49 4.42
C ARG A 33 7.90 -9.31 5.31
N HIS A 34 7.35 -10.07 6.25
CA HIS A 34 8.11 -10.95 7.13
C HIS A 34 8.86 -12.03 6.35
N PHE A 35 8.20 -12.64 5.36
CA PHE A 35 8.88 -13.56 4.45
C PHE A 35 10.02 -12.87 3.70
N LYS A 36 9.76 -11.68 3.14
CA LYS A 36 10.76 -10.92 2.37
C LYS A 36 11.98 -10.54 3.21
N LEU A 37 11.77 -10.12 4.46
CA LEU A 37 12.83 -9.84 5.42
C LEU A 37 13.67 -11.09 5.73
N TRP A 38 13.02 -12.24 5.95
CA TRP A 38 13.74 -13.48 6.21
C TRP A 38 14.62 -13.90 5.03
N PHE A 39 14.09 -13.82 3.80
CA PHE A 39 14.85 -14.13 2.60
C PHE A 39 15.99 -13.15 2.36
N SER A 40 15.78 -11.84 2.56
CA SER A 40 16.84 -10.84 2.37
C SER A 40 17.99 -11.06 3.35
N GLY A 41 17.70 -11.36 4.63
CA GLY A 41 18.71 -11.75 5.61
C GLY A 41 19.45 -13.03 5.22
N ARG A 42 18.72 -14.06 4.78
CA ARG A 42 19.31 -15.33 4.35
C ARG A 42 20.23 -15.20 3.13
N LEU A 43 19.90 -14.29 2.21
CA LEU A 43 20.70 -14.01 1.01
C LEU A 43 21.81 -12.97 1.25
N GLY A 44 21.94 -12.43 2.46
CA GLY A 44 22.93 -11.40 2.81
C GLY A 44 22.62 -10.02 2.21
N ASN A 45 21.39 -9.80 1.72
CA ASN A 45 20.94 -8.50 1.24
C ASN A 45 20.45 -7.64 2.41
N TRP A 46 21.41 -7.12 3.19
CA TRP A 46 21.15 -6.37 4.42
C TRP A 46 20.45 -5.03 4.18
N GLU A 47 20.72 -4.37 3.05
CA GLU A 47 20.02 -3.14 2.66
C GLU A 47 18.52 -3.38 2.49
N LEU A 48 18.17 -4.46 1.78
CA LEU A 48 16.76 -4.85 1.66
C LEU A 48 16.18 -5.29 3.02
N ALA A 49 16.93 -6.00 3.84
CA ALA A 49 16.48 -6.36 5.19
C ALA A 49 16.16 -5.13 6.05
N GLU A 50 17.03 -4.13 6.04
CA GLU A 50 16.81 -2.88 6.78
C GLU A 50 15.58 -2.12 6.25
N TYR A 51 15.43 -2.05 4.92
CA TYR A 51 14.27 -1.44 4.29
C TYR A 51 12.97 -2.14 4.71
N GLU A 52 12.90 -3.47 4.61
CA GLU A 52 11.70 -4.23 4.98
C GLU A 52 11.36 -4.08 6.45
N LEU A 53 12.36 -4.05 7.33
CA LEU A 53 12.16 -3.80 8.75
C LEU A 53 11.63 -2.37 9.01
N GLY A 54 12.12 -1.38 8.28
CA GLY A 54 11.60 -0.01 8.34
C GLY A 54 10.14 0.08 7.93
N GLN A 55 9.78 -0.61 6.85
CA GLN A 55 8.40 -0.66 6.37
C GLN A 55 7.46 -1.38 7.35
N MET A 56 7.91 -2.46 8.02
CA MET A 56 7.10 -3.09 9.08
C MET A 56 6.79 -2.13 10.22
N ARG A 57 7.78 -1.35 10.67
CA ARG A 57 7.58 -0.34 11.72
C ARG A 57 6.56 0.71 11.30
N ALA A 58 6.64 1.17 10.05
CA ALA A 58 5.67 2.12 9.50
C ALA A 58 4.26 1.51 9.47
N SER A 59 4.10 0.28 8.98
CA SER A 59 2.79 -0.39 8.95
C SER A 59 2.20 -0.62 10.35
N PHE A 60 3.02 -0.90 11.37
CA PHE A 60 2.54 -0.95 12.75
C PHE A 60 2.10 0.43 13.26
N GLN A 61 2.84 1.48 12.94
CA GLN A 61 2.45 2.84 13.29
C GLN A 61 1.14 3.25 12.60
N ASP A 62 0.94 2.87 11.34
CA ASP A 62 -0.30 3.10 10.61
C ASP A 62 -1.46 2.36 11.28
N ALA A 63 -1.25 1.10 11.66
CA ALA A 63 -2.26 0.31 12.39
C ALA A 63 -2.66 0.99 13.72
N LEU A 64 -1.69 1.44 14.52
CA LEU A 64 -1.94 2.15 15.78
C LEU A 64 -2.66 3.49 15.56
N THR A 65 -2.37 4.17 14.46
CA THR A 65 -2.96 5.48 14.14
C THR A 65 -4.40 5.34 13.65
N LEU A 66 -4.67 4.32 12.82
CA LEU A 66 -5.98 4.10 12.20
C LEU A 66 -6.94 3.29 13.09
N TYR A 67 -6.41 2.44 13.97
CA TYR A 67 -7.19 1.53 14.81
C TYR A 67 -6.83 1.62 16.31
N PRO A 68 -6.98 2.80 16.94
CA PRO A 68 -6.71 2.93 18.37
C PRO A 68 -7.77 2.18 19.20
N GLY A 69 -7.33 1.25 20.05
CA GLY A 69 -8.20 0.59 21.03
C GLY A 69 -8.91 -0.68 20.55
N ILE A 70 -8.50 -1.22 19.40
CA ILE A 70 -8.68 -2.63 19.08
C ILE A 70 -7.58 -3.46 19.75
#